data_AF-R7T7E9-F1
#
_entry.id   AF-R7T7E9-F1
#
_cell.length_a   1.000
_cell.length_b   1.000
_cell.length_c   1.000
_cell.angle_alpha   90.00
_cell.angle_beta   90.00
_cell.angle_gamma   90.00
#
_symmetry.space_group_name_H-M   'P 1'
#
loop_
_entity.id
_entity.type
_entity.pdbx_description
1 polymer ?
#
loop_
_entity_poly.entity_id
_entity_poly.type
_entity_poly.pdbx_seq_one_letter_code
_entity_poly.pdbx_strand_id
1 'polypeptide(L)'
;MSQQRPRCQVCDKEENVLKRCTKCRCVFYCSRECQITDWSNHKTACISCEPALPVNLLTVRLNCNKQKTSLVLNYSASSDRIIQNVADAAKVQADKMKIVCRGKCLNADNIKDNLKANDLLLIIGEVMENEDGLVKEDIDVIMQQVGAERNAAVKALRASDGDVIQAIIDIGNKS
;
A
#
# COMPACT_ATOMS: atom_id res chain seq x y z
N MET A 1 -21.72 -22.67 9.37
CA MET A 1 -20.38 -22.66 10.00
C MET A 1 -20.46 -21.78 11.24
N SER A 2 -20.34 -22.37 12.42
CA SER A 2 -20.44 -21.67 13.72
C SER A 2 -19.20 -20.78 13.93
N GLN A 3 -19.39 -19.46 13.87
CA GLN A 3 -18.33 -18.51 14.21
C GLN A 3 -18.00 -18.63 15.69
N GLN A 4 -16.79 -19.10 16.04
CA GLN A 4 -16.32 -19.08 17.42
C GLN A 4 -16.20 -17.62 17.88
N ARG A 5 -16.93 -17.27 18.95
CA ARG A 5 -16.85 -15.95 19.55
C ARG A 5 -15.54 -15.84 20.33
N PRO A 6 -14.78 -14.74 20.18
CA PRO A 6 -13.58 -14.56 20.97
C PRO A 6 -13.95 -14.44 22.46
N ARG A 7 -13.10 -14.97 23.34
CA ARG A 7 -13.29 -14.99 24.80
C ARG A 7 -12.21 -14.21 25.50
N CYS A 8 -12.57 -13.59 26.63
CA CYS A 8 -11.60 -12.92 27.49
C CYS A 8 -10.65 -13.95 28.12
N GLN A 9 -9.33 -13.73 28.00
CA GLN A 9 -8.30 -14.62 28.55
C GLN A 9 -8.37 -14.78 30.09
N VAL A 10 -8.98 -13.81 30.79
CA VAL A 10 -9.01 -13.79 32.27
C VAL A 10 -10.32 -14.27 32.85
N CYS A 11 -11.45 -13.85 32.30
CA CYS A 11 -12.79 -14.12 32.87
C CYS A 11 -13.68 -14.95 31.95
N ASP A 12 -13.15 -15.43 30.82
CA ASP A 12 -13.84 -16.25 29.80
C ASP A 12 -15.11 -15.62 29.19
N LYS A 13 -15.32 -14.31 29.43
CA LYS A 13 -16.49 -13.60 28.92
C LYS A 13 -16.49 -13.57 27.39
N GLU A 14 -17.58 -14.04 26.79
CA GLU A 14 -17.86 -13.93 25.36
C GLU A 14 -18.53 -12.58 25.06
N GLU A 15 -17.92 -11.81 24.16
CA GLU A 15 -18.52 -10.59 23.63
C GLU A 15 -18.31 -10.52 22.11
N ASN A 16 -19.19 -9.79 21.42
CA ASN A 16 -19.04 -9.58 19.97
C ASN A 16 -17.78 -8.80 19.62
N VAL A 17 -17.28 -7.97 20.54
CA VAL A 17 -16.10 -7.13 20.35
C VAL A 17 -15.26 -7.14 21.63
N LEU A 18 -14.15 -7.87 21.60
CA LEU A 18 -13.14 -7.85 22.68
C LEU A 18 -11.93 -7.03 22.26
N LYS A 19 -11.25 -6.44 23.25
CA LYS A 19 -10.00 -5.70 23.05
C LYS A 19 -8.86 -6.71 22.89
N ARG A 20 -7.95 -6.47 21.95
CA ARG A 20 -6.75 -7.30 21.78
C ARG A 20 -5.55 -6.66 22.46
N CYS A 21 -4.60 -7.47 22.92
CA CYS A 21 -3.29 -6.96 23.31
C CYS A 21 -2.67 -6.17 22.14
N THR A 22 -2.28 -4.93 22.38
CA THR A 22 -1.75 -4.03 21.34
C THR A 22 -0.41 -4.48 20.78
N LYS A 23 0.37 -5.22 21.58
CA LYS A 23 1.69 -5.75 21.19
C LYS A 23 1.54 -7.02 20.34
N CYS A 24 0.98 -8.10 20.90
CA CYS A 24 0.95 -9.39 20.21
C CYS A 24 -0.29 -9.63 19.33
N ARG A 25 -1.41 -8.97 19.65
CA ARG A 25 -2.74 -9.17 19.05
C ARG A 25 -3.30 -10.61 19.12
N CYS A 26 -2.66 -11.49 19.91
CA CYS A 26 -3.02 -12.91 20.07
C CYS A 26 -4.13 -13.18 21.09
N VAL A 27 -4.16 -12.38 22.16
CA VAL A 27 -5.05 -12.58 23.31
C VAL A 27 -6.08 -11.47 23.37
N PHE A 28 -7.27 -11.82 23.83
CA PHE A 28 -8.44 -10.95 23.89
C PHE A 28 -8.85 -10.70 25.35
N TYR A 29 -9.30 -9.48 25.63
CA TYR A 29 -9.71 -9.01 26.95
C TYR A 29 -11.02 -8.23 26.82
N CYS A 30 -11.95 -8.44 27.76
CA CYS A 30 -13.17 -7.63 27.81
C CYS A 30 -12.89 -6.21 28.32
N SER A 31 -11.82 -6.01 29.09
CA SER A 31 -11.48 -4.73 29.70
C SER A 31 -9.98 -4.52 29.89
N ARG A 32 -9.59 -3.28 30.23
CA ARG A 32 -8.19 -2.95 30.50
C ARG A 32 -7.71 -3.57 31.81
N GLU A 33 -8.62 -3.72 32.76
CA GLU A 33 -8.39 -4.37 34.04
C GLU A 33 -7.98 -5.84 33.82
N CYS A 34 -8.72 -6.60 33.00
CA CYS A 34 -8.34 -7.96 32.65
C CYS A 34 -6.96 -8.03 31.98
N GLN A 35 -6.63 -7.09 31.09
CA GLN A 35 -5.29 -7.05 30.49
C GLN A 35 -4.18 -6.82 31.53
N ILE A 36 -4.38 -5.92 32.50
CA ILE A 36 -3.41 -5.62 33.55
C ILE A 36 -3.24 -6.83 34.48
N THR A 37 -4.34 -7.48 34.86
CA THR A 37 -4.33 -8.70 35.69
C THR A 37 -3.55 -9.83 35.03
N ASP A 38 -3.74 -10.04 33.73
CA ASP A 38 -3.03 -11.08 32.98
C ASP A 38 -1.56 -10.72 32.70
N TRP A 39 -1.16 -9.46 32.82
CA TRP A 39 0.14 -8.98 32.33
C TRP A 39 1.33 -9.74 32.93
N SER A 40 1.29 -10.12 34.21
CA SER A 40 2.37 -10.90 34.83
C SER A 40 2.60 -12.24 34.16
N ASN A 41 1.54 -12.89 33.67
CA ASN A 41 1.54 -14.18 33.00
C ASN A 41 1.77 -14.03 31.50
N HIS A 42 1.14 -13.02 30.90
CA HIS A 42 1.21 -12.75 29.47
C HIS A 42 2.56 -12.19 29.01
N LYS A 43 3.22 -11.33 29.82
CA LYS A 43 4.39 -10.55 29.39
C LYS A 43 5.52 -11.40 28.78
N THR A 44 5.75 -12.60 29.33
CA THR A 44 6.81 -13.53 28.89
C THR A 44 6.47 -14.20 27.57
N ALA A 45 5.18 -14.49 27.35
CA ALA A 45 4.65 -15.10 26.14
C ALA A 45 4.07 -14.08 25.13
N CYS A 46 4.22 -12.78 25.38
CA CYS A 46 3.66 -11.70 24.54
C CYS A 46 4.47 -11.52 23.25
N ILE A 47 4.35 -12.50 22.36
CA ILE A 47 4.97 -12.59 21.03
C ILE A 47 3.88 -12.42 19.98
N SER A 48 4.14 -11.64 18.92
CA SER A 48 3.17 -11.43 17.83
C SER A 48 2.70 -12.74 17.19
N CYS A 49 1.39 -12.91 17.02
CA CYS A 49 0.80 -14.04 16.27
C CYS A 49 0.82 -13.82 14.76
N GLU A 50 1.52 -12.78 14.29
CA GLU A 50 1.80 -12.67 12.87
C GLU A 50 2.65 -13.90 12.49
N PRO A 51 2.28 -14.66 11.45
CA PRO A 51 3.07 -15.81 11.05
C PRO A 51 4.52 -15.35 10.88
N ALA A 52 5.46 -16.06 11.49
CA ALA A 52 6.87 -15.78 11.33
C ALA A 52 7.16 -15.89 9.83
N LEU A 53 7.30 -14.74 9.18
CA LEU A 53 7.70 -14.70 7.79
C LEU A 53 9.07 -15.36 7.68
N PRO A 54 9.37 -16.04 6.57
CA PRO A 54 10.73 -16.44 6.25
C PRO A 54 11.68 -15.26 6.49
N VAL A 55 12.88 -15.50 7.00
CA VAL A 55 13.86 -14.45 7.37
C VAL A 55 14.19 -13.44 6.25
N ASN A 56 13.85 -13.77 5.01
CA ASN A 56 14.06 -12.94 3.82
C ASN A 56 12.82 -12.15 3.39
N LEU A 57 11.65 -12.34 4.01
CA LEU A 57 10.42 -11.64 3.66
C LEU A 57 10.10 -10.55 4.69
N LEU A 58 9.74 -9.38 4.19
CA LEU A 58 9.42 -8.19 4.96
C LEU A 58 8.04 -7.67 4.57
N THR A 59 7.12 -7.50 5.51
CA THR A 59 5.86 -6.80 5.23
C THR A 59 6.05 -5.30 5.41
N VAL A 60 5.63 -4.52 4.43
CA VAL A 60 5.58 -3.05 4.48
C VAL A 60 4.16 -2.57 4.17
N ARG A 61 3.83 -1.37 4.63
CA ARG A 61 2.56 -0.69 4.32
C ARG A 61 2.82 0.41 3.32
N LEU A 62 2.18 0.33 2.17
CA LEU A 62 2.20 1.35 1.15
C LEU A 62 1.04 2.32 1.39
N ASN A 63 1.31 3.61 1.28
CA ASN A 63 0.30 4.66 1.21
C ASN A 63 0.50 5.39 -0.12
N CYS A 64 -0.43 5.20 -1.05
CA CYS A 64 -0.45 5.83 -2.36
C CYS A 64 -1.84 6.40 -2.61
N ASN A 65 -1.97 7.68 -2.95
CA ASN A 65 -3.25 8.34 -3.28
C ASN A 65 -4.39 8.08 -2.28
N LYS A 66 -4.08 8.18 -0.97
CA LYS A 66 -4.99 7.94 0.17
C LYS A 66 -5.43 6.47 0.34
N GLN A 67 -4.92 5.55 -0.46
CA GLN A 67 -5.13 4.11 -0.30
C GLN A 67 -3.96 3.48 0.46
N LYS A 68 -4.29 2.63 1.43
CA LYS A 68 -3.30 1.89 2.22
C LYS A 68 -3.34 0.41 1.82
N THR A 69 -2.21 -0.10 1.35
CA THR A 69 -2.06 -1.49 0.92
C THR A 69 -0.88 -2.13 1.64
N SER A 70 -1.01 -3.39 2.06
CA SER A 70 0.10 -4.15 2.62
C SER A 70 0.81 -4.92 1.50
N LEU A 71 2.14 -4.85 1.46
CA LEU A 71 2.97 -5.57 0.48
C LEU A 71 4.02 -6.40 1.21
N VAL A 72 4.19 -7.64 0.76
CA VAL A 72 5.29 -8.51 1.20
C VAL A 72 6.44 -8.37 0.21
N LEU A 73 7.56 -7.86 0.69
CA LEU A 73 8.80 -7.69 -0.07
C LEU A 73 9.76 -8.83 0.25
N ASN A 74 10.45 -9.32 -0.77
CA ASN A 74 11.60 -10.18 -0.57
C ASN A 74 12.87 -9.31 -0.43
N TYR A 75 13.41 -9.22 0.78
CA TYR A 75 14.59 -8.43 1.10
C TYR A 75 15.88 -9.03 0.54
N SER A 76 15.88 -10.31 0.17
CA SER A 76 17.02 -10.93 -0.55
C SER A 76 17.08 -10.54 -2.03
N ALA A 77 16.02 -9.94 -2.59
CA ALA A 77 16.03 -9.45 -3.97
C ALA A 77 17.00 -8.26 -4.17
N SER A 78 17.32 -7.93 -5.43
CA SER A 78 18.05 -6.71 -5.77
C SER A 78 17.25 -5.46 -5.39
N SER A 79 17.94 -4.35 -5.11
CA SER A 79 17.28 -3.09 -4.76
C SER A 79 16.32 -2.62 -5.85
N ASP A 80 16.70 -2.73 -7.12
CA ASP A 80 15.85 -2.37 -8.26
C ASP A 80 14.57 -3.21 -8.30
N ARG A 81 14.68 -4.50 -7.99
CA ARG A 81 13.51 -5.39 -7.96
C ARG A 81 12.59 -5.08 -6.78
N ILE A 82 13.13 -4.65 -5.65
CA ILE A 82 12.32 -4.17 -4.52
C ILE A 82 11.55 -2.90 -4.94
N ILE A 83 12.22 -1.95 -5.59
CA ILE A 83 11.60 -0.72 -6.10
C ILE A 83 10.52 -1.05 -7.12
N GLN A 84 10.79 -1.96 -8.06
CA GLN A 84 9.80 -2.38 -9.06
C GLN A 84 8.56 -3.03 -8.40
N ASN A 85 8.76 -3.93 -7.43
CA ASN A 85 7.63 -4.54 -6.71
C ASN A 85 6.77 -3.49 -5.98
N VAL A 86 7.39 -2.44 -5.44
CA VAL A 86 6.70 -1.31 -4.82
C VAL A 86 5.92 -0.51 -5.86
N ALA A 87 6.53 -0.24 -7.02
CA ALA A 87 5.90 0.45 -8.14
C ALA A 87 4.66 -0.29 -8.66
N ASP A 88 4.79 -1.60 -8.88
CA ASP A 88 3.72 -2.47 -9.37
C ASP A 88 2.54 -2.51 -8.37
N ALA A 89 2.84 -2.64 -7.07
CA ALA A 89 1.83 -2.63 -6.02
C ALA A 89 1.14 -1.27 -5.87
N ALA A 90 1.86 -0.18 -6.14
CA ALA A 90 1.32 1.18 -6.14
C ALA A 90 0.61 1.56 -7.46
N LYS A 91 0.77 0.76 -8.51
CA LYS A 91 0.33 1.06 -9.89
C LYS A 91 0.90 2.38 -10.42
N VAL A 92 2.18 2.63 -10.13
CA VAL A 92 2.91 3.82 -10.55
C VAL A 92 4.12 3.39 -11.38
N GLN A 93 4.55 4.21 -12.34
CA GLN A 93 5.80 3.97 -13.06
C GLN A 93 7.02 4.12 -12.13
N ALA A 94 7.94 3.15 -12.14
CA ALA A 94 9.06 3.09 -11.20
C ALA A 94 10.05 4.27 -11.35
N ASP A 95 10.20 4.81 -12.56
CA ASP A 95 11.05 5.96 -12.90
C ASP A 95 10.42 7.31 -12.51
N LYS A 96 9.08 7.38 -12.47
CA LYS A 96 8.33 8.60 -12.12
C LYS A 96 7.81 8.61 -10.67
N MET A 97 8.27 7.68 -9.81
CA MET A 97 7.85 7.62 -8.41
C MET A 97 8.94 8.03 -7.42
N LYS A 98 8.50 8.54 -6.26
CA LYS A 98 9.33 8.74 -5.07
C LYS A 98 8.80 7.91 -3.91
N ILE A 99 9.67 7.12 -3.30
CA ILE A 99 9.37 6.35 -2.10
C ILE A 99 9.87 7.14 -0.89
N VAL A 100 9.01 7.47 0.06
CA VAL A 100 9.40 8.14 1.31
C VAL A 100 9.13 7.24 2.51
N CYS A 101 10.14 7.01 3.33
CA CYS A 101 10.03 6.26 4.58
C CYS A 101 10.68 7.05 5.71
N ARG A 102 9.94 7.31 6.80
CA ARG A 102 10.46 7.99 8.00
C ARG A 102 11.21 9.32 7.68
N GLY A 103 10.70 10.07 6.71
CA GLY A 103 11.28 11.35 6.27
C GLY A 103 12.47 11.24 5.30
N LYS A 104 12.87 10.03 4.89
CA LYS A 104 13.94 9.80 3.91
C LYS A 104 13.37 9.35 2.57
N CYS A 105 13.94 9.87 1.47
CA CYS A 105 13.69 9.36 0.13
C CYS A 105 14.48 8.07 -0.08
N LEU A 106 13.79 6.97 -0.38
CA LEU A 106 14.40 5.68 -0.66
C LEU A 106 14.74 5.56 -2.15
N ASN A 107 15.91 5.03 -2.44
CA ASN A 107 16.44 4.74 -3.78
C ASN A 107 17.17 3.39 -3.78
N ALA A 108 17.71 2.97 -4.93
CA ALA A 108 18.36 1.67 -5.06
C ALA A 108 19.54 1.48 -4.09
N ASP A 109 20.24 2.56 -3.74
CA ASP A 109 21.43 2.52 -2.89
C ASP A 109 21.08 2.37 -1.40
N ASN A 110 19.97 2.96 -0.96
CA ASN A 110 19.66 3.09 0.47
C ASN A 110 18.43 2.30 0.93
N ILE A 111 17.65 1.72 0.02
CA ILE A 111 16.35 1.10 0.32
C ILE A 111 16.51 -0.07 1.30
N LYS A 112 17.56 -0.87 1.15
CA LYS A 112 17.82 -2.01 2.04
C LYS A 112 18.05 -1.52 3.47
N ASP A 113 19.05 -0.67 3.68
CA ASP A 113 19.44 -0.20 5.01
C ASP A 113 18.34 0.60 5.74
N ASN A 114 17.36 1.12 4.99
CA ASN A 114 16.29 1.96 5.52
C ASN A 114 14.90 1.30 5.48
N LEU A 115 14.77 0.01 5.14
CA LEU A 115 13.51 -0.71 5.26
C LEU A 115 13.45 -1.58 6.51
N LYS A 116 12.37 -1.44 7.28
CA LYS A 116 12.07 -2.29 8.45
C LYS A 116 10.67 -2.89 8.35
N ALA A 117 10.44 -3.94 9.14
CA ALA A 117 9.17 -4.63 9.18
C ALA A 117 8.07 -3.66 9.63
N ASN A 118 6.93 -3.68 8.95
CA ASN A 118 5.77 -2.83 9.17
C ASN A 118 6.01 -1.32 8.93
N ASP A 119 7.12 -0.93 8.28
CA ASP A 119 7.35 0.47 7.87
C ASP A 119 6.22 0.97 6.96
N LEU A 120 5.92 2.27 7.10
CA LEU A 120 4.98 2.97 6.24
C LEU A 120 5.76 3.69 5.13
N LEU A 121 5.53 3.25 3.89
CA LEU A 121 6.08 3.84 2.68
C LEU A 121 5.05 4.75 2.04
N LEU A 122 5.36 6.03 1.95
CA LEU A 122 4.58 6.98 1.19
C LEU A 122 5.08 6.96 -0.26
N ILE A 123 4.22 6.54 -1.18
CA ILE A 123 4.54 6.49 -2.61
C ILE A 123 3.93 7.72 -3.27
N ILE A 124 4.79 8.57 -3.81
CA ILE A 124 4.41 9.79 -4.51
C ILE A 124 4.71 9.58 -5.98
N GLY A 125 3.67 9.59 -6.81
CA GLY A 125 3.79 9.50 -8.27
C GLY A 125 2.41 9.44 -8.91
N GLU A 126 2.37 9.65 -10.22
CA GLU A 126 1.12 9.56 -10.98
C GLU A 126 0.73 8.10 -11.19
N VAL A 127 -0.51 7.75 -10.85
CA VAL A 127 -1.04 6.41 -11.13
C VAL A 127 -1.08 6.25 -12.64
N MET A 128 -0.65 5.08 -13.11
CA MET A 128 -0.74 4.73 -14.52
C MET A 128 -2.22 4.60 -14.88
N GLU A 129 -2.67 5.43 -15.82
CA GLU A 129 -4.04 5.35 -16.33
C GLU A 129 -4.20 4.10 -17.21
N ASN A 130 -5.34 3.41 -17.08
CA ASN A 130 -5.61 2.23 -17.89
C ASN A 130 -5.99 2.64 -19.33
N GLU A 131 -5.43 1.95 -20.32
CA GLU A 131 -5.71 2.15 -21.75
C GLU A 131 -6.74 1.18 -22.32
N ASP A 132 -7.22 0.22 -21.52
CA ASP A 132 -8.22 -0.73 -21.97
C ASP A 132 -9.44 -0.02 -22.57
N GLY A 133 -9.72 -0.35 -23.83
CA GLY A 133 -10.82 0.22 -24.62
C GLY A 133 -10.49 1.50 -25.39
N LEU A 134 -9.26 2.01 -25.32
CA LEU A 134 -8.81 3.17 -26.09
C LEU A 134 -7.96 2.75 -27.28
N VAL A 135 -8.07 3.51 -28.36
CA VAL A 135 -7.26 3.36 -29.57
C VAL A 135 -5.92 4.03 -29.32
N LYS A 136 -4.82 3.32 -29.61
CA LYS A 136 -3.47 3.81 -29.31
C LYS A 136 -3.09 5.00 -30.19
N GLU A 137 -3.53 4.98 -31.44
CA GLU A 137 -3.32 6.04 -32.42
C GLU A 137 -3.93 7.37 -31.93
N ASP A 138 -5.10 7.32 -31.28
CA ASP A 138 -5.75 8.51 -30.73
C ASP A 138 -4.96 9.14 -29.58
N ILE A 139 -4.38 8.29 -28.71
CA ILE A 139 -3.48 8.73 -27.64
C ILE A 139 -2.25 9.42 -28.23
N ASP A 140 -1.63 8.80 -29.24
CA ASP A 140 -0.43 9.32 -29.90
C ASP A 140 -0.71 10.67 -30.61
N VAL A 141 -1.86 10.82 -31.26
CA VAL A 141 -2.29 12.08 -31.90
C VAL A 141 -2.45 13.20 -30.87
N ILE A 142 -3.08 12.93 -29.73
CA ILE A 142 -3.27 13.93 -28.66
C ILE A 142 -1.92 14.35 -28.07
N MET A 143 -1.04 13.39 -27.79
CA MET A 143 0.30 13.65 -27.28
C MET A 143 1.10 14.53 -28.25
N GLN A 144 1.05 14.23 -29.55
CA GLN A 144 1.80 14.98 -30.56
C GLN A 144 1.26 16.40 -30.78
N GLN A 145 -0.06 16.57 -30.79
CA GLN A 145 -0.68 17.85 -31.14
C GLN A 145 -0.65 18.87 -29.99
N VAL A 146 -0.75 18.41 -28.74
CA VAL A 146 -0.82 19.29 -27.55
C VAL A 146 0.46 19.25 -26.72
N GLY A 147 1.40 18.34 -27.04
CA GLY A 147 2.60 18.12 -26.23
C GLY A 147 2.29 17.51 -24.85
N ALA A 148 1.15 16.83 -24.72
CA ALA A 148 0.67 16.29 -23.45
C ALA A 148 1.38 14.97 -23.10
N GLU A 149 1.57 14.72 -21.81
CA GLU A 149 2.02 13.42 -21.30
C GLU A 149 0.94 12.34 -21.52
N ARG A 150 1.36 11.08 -21.71
CA ARG A 150 0.50 9.92 -21.97
C ARG A 150 -0.71 9.81 -21.02
N ASN A 151 -0.49 9.93 -19.70
CA ASN A 151 -1.57 9.85 -18.72
C ASN A 151 -2.62 10.95 -18.91
N ALA A 152 -2.19 12.16 -19.28
CA ALA A 152 -3.11 13.27 -19.54
C ALA A 152 -3.96 13.01 -20.79
N ALA A 153 -3.36 12.47 -21.86
CA ALA A 153 -4.06 12.07 -23.08
C ALA A 153 -5.10 10.97 -22.80
N VAL A 154 -4.72 9.90 -22.09
CA VAL A 154 -5.63 8.80 -21.70
C VAL A 154 -6.80 9.32 -20.84
N LYS A 155 -6.52 10.18 -19.87
CA LYS A 155 -7.55 10.77 -19.01
C LYS A 155 -8.51 11.67 -19.77
N ALA A 156 -8.02 12.44 -20.74
CA ALA A 156 -8.85 13.29 -21.59
C ALA A 156 -9.74 12.48 -22.52
N LEU A 157 -9.21 11.41 -23.13
CA LEU A 157 -10.01 10.49 -23.95
C LEU A 157 -11.12 9.81 -23.14
N ARG A 158 -10.81 9.34 -21.93
CA ARG A 158 -11.83 8.77 -21.03
C ARG A 158 -12.90 9.78 -20.63
N ALA A 159 -12.52 11.05 -20.41
CA ALA A 159 -13.47 12.11 -20.08
C ALA A 159 -14.34 12.53 -21.28
N SER A 160 -13.84 12.32 -22.50
CA SER A 160 -14.49 12.71 -23.76
C SER A 160 -15.19 11.55 -24.47
N ASP A 161 -15.38 10.42 -23.79
CA ASP A 161 -15.99 9.20 -24.35
C ASP A 161 -15.33 8.72 -25.66
N GLY A 162 -14.00 8.89 -25.76
CA GLY A 162 -13.23 8.53 -26.94
C GLY A 162 -13.19 9.57 -28.06
N ASP A 163 -13.82 10.74 -27.91
CA ASP A 163 -13.70 11.83 -28.89
C ASP A 163 -12.32 12.52 -28.78
N VAL A 164 -11.47 12.28 -29.77
CA VAL A 164 -10.11 12.81 -29.86
C VAL A 164 -10.09 14.34 -29.96
N ILE A 165 -11.00 14.93 -30.73
CA ILE A 165 -11.03 16.38 -30.95
C ILE A 165 -11.43 17.08 -29.66
N GLN A 166 -12.46 16.56 -28.98
CA GLN A 166 -12.88 17.10 -27.70
C GLN A 166 -11.78 16.96 -26.65
N ALA A 167 -11.06 15.83 -26.62
CA ALA A 167 -9.93 15.62 -25.71
C ALA A 167 -8.78 16.62 -25.95
N ILE A 168 -8.44 16.94 -27.22
CA ILE A 168 -7.43 17.95 -27.58
C ILE A 168 -7.84 19.33 -27.04
N ILE A 169 -9.10 19.73 -27.27
CA ILE A 169 -9.64 21.01 -26.82
C ILE A 169 -9.61 21.11 -25.28
N ASP A 170 -10.02 20.04 -24.60
CA ASP A 170 -10.07 19.98 -23.14
C ASP A 170 -8.70 20.08 -22.47
N ILE A 171 -7.65 19.53 -23.09
CA ILE A 171 -6.27 19.66 -22.60
C ILE A 171 -5.76 21.08 -22.88
N GLY A 172 -5.97 21.59 -24.09
CA GLY A 172 -5.53 22.94 -24.49
C GLY A 172 -6.13 24.05 -23.62
N ASN A 173 -7.39 23.92 -23.19
CA ASN A 173 -8.06 24.88 -22.32
C ASN A 173 -7.63 24.82 -20.84
N LYS A 174 -6.94 23.76 -20.42
CA LYS A 174 -6.41 23.58 -19.05
C LYS A 174 -4.95 24.02 -18.90
N SER A 175 -4.31 24.42 -20.01
CA SER A 175 -2.89 24.77 -20.10
C SER A 175 -2.65 26.26 -19.84
#